data_AF-A0A5K0X5G4-F1
#
_entry.id   AF-A0A5K0X5G4-F1
#
_cell.length_a   1.000
_cell.length_b   1.000
_cell.length_c   1.000
_cell.angle_alpha   90.00
_cell.angle_beta   90.00
_cell.angle_gamma   90.00
#
_symmetry.space_group_name_H-M   'P 1'
#
loop_
_entity.id
_entity.type
_entity.pdbx_description
1 polymer ?
#
loop_
_entity_poly.entity_id
_entity_poly.type
_entity_poly.pdbx_seq_one_letter_code
_entity_poly.pdbx_strand_id
1 'polypeptide(L)'
;DKLHEYLGLMQAIRSAFSDRSSALLTVQTLSSELSSMSSRAEKLEAASSKIFGGDKTRNRKLEELREAIKVTEDAKNSAEKEYERIKVKYQCF
;
A
#
# COMPACT_ATOMS: atom_id res chain seq x y z
N ASP A 1 -38.68 10.85 -14.23
CA ASP A 1 -39.02 9.52 -14.78
C ASP A 1 -38.20 8.49 -14.04
N LYS A 2 -38.83 7.42 -13.54
CA LYS A 2 -38.21 6.42 -12.65
C LYS A 2 -37.08 5.65 -13.34
N LEU A 3 -37.14 5.49 -14.66
CA LEU A 3 -36.08 4.83 -15.43
C LEU A 3 -34.78 5.65 -15.40
N HIS A 4 -34.87 6.97 -15.56
CA HIS A 4 -33.71 7.85 -15.52
C HIS A 4 -33.00 7.83 -14.14
N GLU A 5 -33.78 7.82 -13.06
CA GLU A 5 -33.26 7.72 -11.69
C GLU A 5 -32.56 6.38 -11.44
N TYR A 6 -33.15 5.27 -11.89
CA TYR A 6 -32.56 3.94 -11.76
C TYR A 6 -31.24 3.80 -12.53
N LEU A 7 -31.18 4.31 -13.77
CA LEU A 7 -29.96 4.30 -14.57
C LEU A 7 -28.85 5.15 -13.94
N GLY A 8 -29.21 6.33 -13.40
CA GLY A 8 -28.28 7.18 -12.67
C GLY A 8 -27.71 6.49 -11.42
N LEU A 9 -28.55 5.79 -10.65
CA LEU A 9 -28.14 5.02 -9.49
C LEU A 9 -27.20 3.86 -9.87
N MET A 10 -27.55 3.10 -10.90
CA MET A 10 -26.71 1.99 -11.39
C MET A 10 -25.33 2.47 -11.85
N GLN A 11 -25.26 3.62 -12.51
CA GLN A 11 -23.99 4.22 -12.91
C GLN A 11 -23.17 4.65 -11.69
N ALA A 12 -23.79 5.28 -10.69
CA ALA A 12 -23.12 5.67 -9.45
C ALA A 12 -22.56 4.45 -8.68
N ILE A 13 -23.33 3.36 -8.60
CA ILE A 13 -22.91 2.09 -8.00
C ILE A 13 -21.70 1.51 -8.75
N ARG A 14 -21.74 1.48 -10.09
CA ARG A 14 -20.62 0.95 -10.88
C ARG A 14 -19.33 1.73 -10.65
N SER A 15 -19.41 3.06 -10.62
CA SER A 15 -18.26 3.92 -10.30
C SER A 15 -17.75 3.64 -8.89
N ALA A 16 -18.64 3.52 -7.91
CA ALA A 16 -18.29 3.16 -6.54
C ALA A 16 -17.50 1.85 -6.43
N PHE A 17 -17.96 0.80 -7.11
CA PHE A 17 -17.27 -0.48 -7.16
C PHE A 17 -15.88 -0.37 -7.81
N SER A 18 -15.76 0.43 -8.88
CA SER A 18 -14.50 0.67 -9.57
C SER A 18 -13.50 1.40 -8.67
N ASP A 19 -13.95 2.44 -7.97
CA ASP A 19 -13.12 3.23 -7.05
C ASP A 19 -12.62 2.36 -5.90
N ARG A 20 -13.52 1.57 -5.29
CA ARG A 20 -13.17 0.62 -4.23
C ARG A 20 -12.17 -0.44 -4.68
N SER A 21 -12.36 -1.02 -5.86
CA SER A 21 -11.45 -2.04 -6.38
C SER A 21 -10.05 -1.46 -6.66
N SER A 22 -9.99 -0.24 -7.19
CA SER A 22 -8.73 0.44 -7.49
C SER A 22 -7.96 0.81 -6.21
N ALA A 23 -8.66 1.31 -5.19
CA ALA A 23 -8.06 1.60 -3.89
C ALA A 23 -7.55 0.32 -3.20
N LEU A 24 -8.33 -0.77 -3.24
CA LEU A 24 -7.90 -2.06 -2.69
C LEU A 24 -6.66 -2.60 -3.39
N LEU A 25 -6.61 -2.54 -4.72
CA LEU A 25 -5.45 -2.98 -5.49
C LEU A 25 -4.18 -2.19 -5.08
N THR A 26 -4.32 -0.87 -4.86
CA THR A 26 -3.21 -0.03 -4.40
C THR A 26 -2.69 -0.48 -3.04
N VAL A 27 -3.58 -0.76 -2.08
CA VAL A 27 -3.20 -1.30 -0.76
C VAL A 27 -2.47 -2.63 -0.88
N GLN A 28 -2.96 -3.53 -1.74
CA GLN A 28 -2.36 -4.85 -1.94
C GLN A 28 -0.97 -4.78 -2.58
N THR A 29 -0.78 -3.90 -3.57
CA THR A 29 0.51 -3.65 -4.21
C THR A 29 1.53 -3.15 -3.19
N LEU A 30 1.19 -2.08 -2.45
CA LEU A 30 2.08 -1.50 -1.44
C LEU A 30 2.42 -2.50 -0.32
N SER A 31 1.46 -3.32 0.11
CA SER A 31 1.69 -4.37 1.10
C SER A 31 2.69 -5.43 0.60
N SER A 32 2.59 -5.81 -0.67
CA SER A 32 3.49 -6.79 -1.29
C SER A 32 4.90 -6.23 -1.47
N GLU A 33 5.01 -4.96 -1.91
CA GLU A 33 6.27 -4.24 -2.04
C GLU A 33 6.97 -4.09 -0.68
N LEU A 34 6.23 -3.68 0.35
CA LEU A 34 6.74 -3.56 1.71
C LEU A 34 7.28 -4.89 2.24
N SER A 35 6.52 -5.98 2.09
CA SER A 35 6.96 -7.32 2.50
C SER A 35 8.26 -7.74 1.81
N SER A 36 8.37 -7.48 0.50
CA SER A 36 9.59 -7.74 -0.28
C SER A 36 10.79 -6.93 0.23
N MET A 37 10.59 -5.64 0.50
CA MET A 37 11.63 -4.75 1.01
C MET A 37 12.09 -5.15 2.42
N SER A 38 11.16 -5.46 3.32
CA SER A 38 11.45 -5.94 4.67
C SER A 38 12.25 -7.24 4.65
N SER A 39 11.84 -8.23 3.85
CA SER A 39 12.59 -9.49 3.68
C SER A 39 14.02 -9.25 3.17
N ARG A 40 14.20 -8.29 2.26
CA ARG A 40 15.53 -7.92 1.75
C ARG A 40 16.37 -7.23 2.83
N ALA A 41 15.77 -6.38 3.66
CA ALA A 41 16.45 -5.72 4.76
C ALA A 41 16.95 -6.74 5.80
N GLU A 42 16.10 -7.67 6.22
CA GLU A 42 16.46 -8.77 7.14
C GLU A 42 17.64 -9.59 6.62
N LYS A 43 17.63 -9.95 5.33
CA LYS A 43 18.74 -10.69 4.69
C LYS A 43 20.04 -9.89 4.69
N LEU A 44 19.98 -8.59 4.41
CA LEU A 44 21.16 -7.72 4.41
C LEU A 44 21.75 -7.54 5.81
N GLU A 45 20.89 -7.35 6.81
CA GLU A 45 21.25 -7.23 8.22
C GLU A 45 21.89 -8.53 8.74
N ALA A 46 21.24 -9.69 8.52
CA ALA A 46 21.77 -10.99 8.92
C ALA A 46 23.14 -11.32 8.30
N ALA A 47 23.41 -10.84 7.09
CA ALA A 47 24.71 -11.02 6.45
C ALA A 47 25.74 -9.95 6.85
N SER A 48 25.33 -8.77 7.36
CA SER A 48 26.23 -7.77 7.92
C SER A 48 26.77 -8.20 9.30
N SER A 49 25.88 -8.75 10.15
CA SER A 49 26.23 -9.19 11.50
C SER A 49 27.22 -10.35 11.56
N LYS A 50 27.45 -11.06 10.45
CA LYS A 50 28.40 -12.18 10.35
C LYS A 50 29.85 -11.75 10.09
N ILE A 51 30.09 -10.47 9.78
CA ILE A 51 31.42 -9.96 9.46
C ILE A 51 31.81 -8.94 10.53
N PHE A 52 32.86 -9.24 11.29
CA PHE A 52 33.43 -8.29 12.26
C PHE A 52 33.90 -7.04 11.51
N GLY A 53 33.35 -5.88 11.86
CA GLY A 53 33.69 -4.60 11.23
C GLY A 53 32.80 -4.16 10.06
N GLY A 54 31.66 -4.84 9.82
CA GLY A 54 30.51 -4.38 9.01
C GLY A 54 30.83 -3.46 7.83
N ASP A 55 30.83 -4.00 6.61
CA ASP A 55 31.07 -3.25 5.37
C ASP A 55 30.22 -1.96 5.32
N LYS A 56 30.89 -0.79 5.38
CA LYS A 56 30.26 0.53 5.39
C LYS A 56 29.26 0.72 4.24
N THR A 57 29.53 0.11 3.10
CA THR A 57 28.67 0.15 1.91
C THR A 57 27.37 -0.62 2.15
N ARG A 58 27.46 -1.77 2.83
CA ARG A 58 26.29 -2.59 3.18
C ARG A 58 25.42 -1.91 4.22
N ASN A 59 26.02 -1.27 5.21
CA ASN A 59 25.28 -0.52 6.22
C ASN A 59 24.55 0.67 5.58
N ARG A 60 25.20 1.44 4.69
CA ARG A 60 24.53 2.53 3.96
C ARG A 60 23.32 2.03 3.15
N LYS A 61 23.49 0.91 2.44
CA LYS A 61 22.41 0.28 1.67
C LYS A 61 21.26 -0.22 2.54
N LEU A 62 21.54 -0.64 3.77
CA LEU A 62 20.51 -1.05 4.73
C LEU A 62 19.71 0.16 5.21
N GLU A 63 20.38 1.28 5.52
CA GLU A 63 19.70 2.53 5.92
C GLU A 63 18.84 3.10 4.78
N GLU A 64 19.35 3.15 3.54
CA GLU A 64 18.57 3.53 2.36
C GLU A 64 17.31 2.65 2.20
N LEU A 65 17.44 1.35 2.45
CA LEU A 65 16.31 0.42 2.37
C LEU A 65 15.30 0.64 3.51
N ARG A 66 15.77 0.96 4.73
CA ARG A 66 14.92 1.31 5.88
C ARG A 66 14.15 2.60 5.64
N GLU A 67 14.78 3.61 5.05
CA GLU A 67 14.12 4.85 4.65
C GLU A 67 13.04 4.57 3.59
N ALA A 68 13.36 3.77 2.58
CA ALA A 68 12.39 3.39 1.56
C ALA A 68 11.21 2.60 2.16
N ILE A 69 11.46 1.67 3.10
CA ILE A 69 10.40 0.95 3.83
C ILE A 69 9.48 1.93 4.54
N LYS A 70 10.04 2.94 5.22
CA LYS A 70 9.25 3.97 5.92
C LYS A 70 8.35 4.75 4.96
N VAL A 71 8.89 5.19 3.83
CA VAL A 71 8.12 5.91 2.80
C VAL A 71 7.00 5.04 2.23
N THR A 72 7.28 3.77 1.93
CA THR A 72 6.27 2.82 1.42
C THR A 72 5.20 2.53 2.47
N GLU A 73 5.55 2.43 3.76
CA GLU A 73 4.58 2.25 4.84
C GLU A 73 3.66 3.48 4.97
N ASP A 74 4.21 4.69 4.90
CA ASP A 74 3.43 5.94 4.92
C ASP A 74 2.47 6.02 3.71
N ALA A 75 2.93 5.57 2.54
CA ALA A 75 2.08 5.45 1.35
C ALA A 75 0.97 4.41 1.55
N LYS A 76 1.28 3.24 2.12
CA LYS A 76 0.30 2.19 2.44
C LYS A 76 -0.76 2.70 3.41
N ASN A 77 -0.35 3.36 4.48
CA ASN A 77 -1.25 3.97 5.47
C ASN A 77 -2.18 5.01 4.84
N SER A 78 -1.68 5.78 3.87
CA SER A 78 -2.49 6.74 3.12
C SER A 78 -3.50 6.06 2.20
N ALA A 79 -3.09 4.99 1.51
CA ALA A 79 -3.97 4.17 0.67
C ALA A 79 -5.06 3.45 1.48
N GLU A 80 -4.74 2.93 2.67
CA GLU A 80 -5.72 2.32 3.58
C GLU A 80 -6.77 3.32 4.05
N LYS A 81 -6.37 4.54 4.41
CA LYS A 81 -7.30 5.62 4.77
C LYS A 81 -8.26 5.96 3.63
N GLU A 82 -7.76 5.99 2.39
CA GLU A 82 -8.59 6.22 1.22
C GLU A 82 -9.55 5.06 0.97
N TYR A 83 -9.07 3.82 1.04
CA TYR A 83 -9.90 2.63 0.91
C TYR A 83 -11.04 2.60 1.94
N GLU A 84 -10.75 2.90 3.22
CA GLU A 84 -11.78 2.96 4.27
C GLU A 84 -12.75 4.14 4.06
N ARG A 85 -12.28 5.31 3.60
CA ARG A 85 -13.16 6.44 3.25
C ARG A 85 -14.15 6.07 2.15
N ILE A 86 -13.68 5.41 1.10
CA ILE A 86 -14.51 4.92 -0.02
C ILE A 86 -15.50 3.89 0.50
N LYS A 87 -15.06 2.93 1.32
CA LYS A 87 -15.93 1.92 1.93
C LYS A 87 -17.06 2.53 2.77
N VAL A 88 -16.76 3.54 3.60
CA VAL A 88 -17.77 4.24 4.42
C VAL A 88 -18.74 5.06 3.56
N LYS A 89 -18.26 5.70 2.49
CA LYS A 89 -19.08 6.50 1.57
C LYS A 89 -20.22 5.69 0.93
N TYR A 90 -20.03 4.38 0.74
CA TYR A 90 -21.01 3.51 0.11
C TYR A 90 -21.78 2.62 1.10
N GLN A 91 -21.58 2.80 2.41
CA GLN A 91 -22.31 2.08 3.46
C GLN A 91 -23.60 2.82 3.92
N CYS A 92 -23.86 4.00 3.36
CA CYS A 92 -25.05 4.84 3.61
C CYS A 92 -26.11 4.78 2.48
N PHE A 93 -26.02 3.80 1.57
CA PHE A 93 -27.06 3.48 0.59
C PHE A 93 -27.76 2.18 0.94
#